data_AF-A0A1G0G677-F1
#
_entry.id   AF-A0A1G0G677-F1
#
_cell.length_a   1.000
_cell.length_b   1.000
_cell.length_c   1.000
_cell.angle_alpha   90.00
_cell.angle_beta   90.00
_cell.angle_gamma   90.00
#
_symmetry.space_group_name_H-M   'P 1'
#
loop_
_entity.id
_entity.type
_entity.pdbx_description
1 polymer ?
#
loop_
_entity_poly.entity_id
_entity_poly.type
_entity_poly.pdbx_seq_one_letter_code
_entity_poly.pdbx_strand_id
1 'polypeptide(L)'
;MKTRNVLKIASGILACGFLMGCHEHREPLSHLTSGTYRCYYQDERTGRFFQAKGENEHDTMRAAKRICLNEPPKDYDHQFCHFMECIFK
;
A
#
# COMPACT_ATOMS: atom_id res chain seq x y z
N MET A 1 38.88 -51.00 14.21
CA MET A 1 38.02 -49.82 13.95
C MET A 1 38.83 -48.56 14.22
N LYS A 2 38.93 -47.68 13.23
CA LYS A 2 39.90 -46.57 13.16
C LYS A 2 39.31 -45.31 13.78
N THR A 3 39.91 -44.85 14.87
CA THR A 3 39.62 -43.59 15.56
C THR A 3 39.98 -42.40 14.68
N ARG A 4 39.03 -41.47 14.48
CA ARG A 4 39.26 -40.17 13.83
C ARG A 4 39.31 -39.09 14.90
N ASN A 5 40.47 -38.43 14.94
CA ASN A 5 40.79 -37.28 15.76
C ASN A 5 40.19 -35.97 15.20
N VAL A 6 40.30 -34.93 16.04
CA VAL A 6 40.42 -33.48 15.72
C VAL A 6 39.07 -32.76 15.58
N LEU A 7 38.53 -32.12 16.64
CA LEU A 7 38.95 -30.87 17.31
C LEU A 7 38.99 -29.65 16.40
N LYS A 8 38.02 -28.74 16.56
CA LYS A 8 38.16 -27.27 16.65
C LYS A 8 36.76 -26.65 16.65
N ILE A 9 36.25 -26.29 17.84
CA ILE A 9 36.43 -25.02 18.53
C ILE A 9 35.57 -23.91 17.91
N ALA A 10 34.54 -23.57 18.70
CA ALA A 10 34.06 -22.23 19.04
C ALA A 10 33.77 -21.23 17.93
N SER A 11 32.48 -20.92 17.81
CA SER A 11 31.94 -19.55 17.87
C SER A 11 30.47 -19.78 18.25
N GLY A 12 30.00 -19.58 19.49
CA GLY A 12 30.17 -18.36 20.25
C GLY A 12 29.30 -17.28 19.60
N ILE A 13 28.22 -16.90 20.30
CA ILE A 13 27.56 -15.58 20.29
C ILE A 13 26.06 -15.62 19.91
N LEU A 14 25.28 -15.23 20.93
CA LEU A 14 23.97 -14.56 20.95
C LEU A 14 22.69 -15.38 20.79
N ALA A 15 22.16 -15.72 21.97
CA ALA A 15 20.75 -15.63 22.28
C ALA A 15 20.15 -14.28 21.83
N CYS A 16 19.01 -14.34 21.14
CA CYS A 16 17.91 -13.36 21.06
C CYS A 16 16.87 -14.07 20.17
N GLY A 17 15.87 -14.76 20.71
CA GLY A 17 14.68 -14.10 21.25
C GLY A 17 13.95 -13.38 20.12
N PHE A 18 12.84 -13.93 19.62
CA PHE A 18 11.61 -13.19 19.30
C PHE A 18 10.55 -14.17 18.78
N LEU A 19 9.57 -14.43 19.65
CA LEU A 19 8.20 -14.75 19.27
C LEU A 19 7.66 -13.61 18.38
N MET A 20 7.58 -13.79 17.07
CA MET A 20 6.69 -13.04 16.17
C MET A 20 6.48 -13.94 14.96
N GLY A 21 5.35 -14.60 14.77
CA GLY A 21 4.00 -14.07 14.77
C GLY A 21 3.39 -14.67 13.51
N CYS A 22 2.19 -15.22 13.60
CA CYS A 22 1.47 -15.80 12.47
C CYS A 22 1.46 -14.81 11.30
N HIS A 23 2.35 -15.00 10.33
CA HIS A 23 2.22 -14.36 9.03
C HIS A 23 1.17 -15.18 8.30
N GLU A 24 -0.11 -15.00 8.70
CA GLU A 24 -1.23 -15.29 7.82
C GLU A 24 -0.93 -14.56 6.52
N HIS A 25 -0.39 -15.30 5.57
CA HIS A 25 -0.28 -14.88 4.19
C HIS A 25 -1.73 -14.76 3.72
N ARG A 26 -2.35 -13.60 3.98
CA ARG A 26 -3.64 -13.26 3.38
C ARG A 26 -3.38 -13.20 1.89
N GLU A 27 -3.75 -14.27 1.20
CA GLU A 27 -3.90 -14.27 -0.24
C GLU A 27 -4.67 -13.01 -0.62
N PRO A 28 -4.26 -12.26 -1.66
CA PRO A 28 -5.07 -11.17 -2.14
C PRO A 28 -6.44 -11.77 -2.49
N LEU A 29 -7.48 -11.32 -1.79
CA LEU A 29 -8.89 -11.62 -2.07
C LEU A 29 -9.33 -10.97 -3.39
N SER A 30 -8.49 -11.03 -4.42
CA SER A 30 -8.74 -10.51 -5.78
C SER A 30 -9.77 -11.35 -6.55
N HIS A 31 -10.38 -12.37 -5.94
CA HIS A 31 -11.28 -13.29 -6.64
C HIS A 31 -12.70 -13.41 -6.05
N LEU A 32 -13.16 -12.50 -5.18
CA LEU A 32 -14.52 -12.63 -4.58
C LEU A 32 -15.39 -11.37 -4.53
N THR A 33 -14.95 -10.25 -5.07
CA THR A 33 -15.82 -9.07 -5.26
C THR A 33 -15.64 -8.53 -6.66
N SER A 34 -16.58 -8.83 -7.56
CA SER A 34 -16.68 -8.24 -8.89
C SER A 34 -17.16 -6.79 -8.76
N GLY A 35 -16.26 -5.90 -8.35
CA GLY A 35 -16.57 -4.49 -8.21
C GLY A 35 -15.35 -3.63 -8.48
N THR A 36 -15.58 -2.36 -8.76
CA THR A 36 -14.57 -1.36 -9.07
C THR A 36 -14.70 -0.24 -8.05
N TYR A 37 -13.57 0.16 -7.45
CA TYR A 37 -13.49 1.37 -6.66
C TYR A 37 -13.68 2.59 -7.57
N ARG A 38 -14.42 3.58 -7.10
CA ARG A 38 -14.52 4.91 -7.69
C ARG A 38 -14.16 5.92 -6.61
N CYS A 39 -13.00 6.55 -6.74
CA CYS A 39 -12.53 7.54 -5.76
C CYS A 39 -12.60 8.95 -6.34
N TYR A 40 -12.91 9.92 -5.47
CA TYR A 40 -13.19 11.30 -5.81
C TYR A 40 -12.30 12.26 -5.02
N TYR A 41 -11.74 13.25 -5.72
CA TYR A 41 -11.06 14.40 -5.15
C TYR A 41 -11.75 15.68 -5.62
N GLN A 42 -11.81 16.70 -4.76
CA GLN A 42 -12.33 18.01 -5.10
C GLN A 42 -11.21 19.05 -5.08
N ASP A 43 -11.16 19.91 -6.09
CA ASP A 43 -10.36 21.13 -6.05
C ASP A 43 -11.19 22.24 -5.40
N GLU A 44 -10.81 22.69 -4.21
CA GLU A 44 -11.52 23.72 -3.43
C GLU A 44 -11.55 25.09 -4.12
N ARG A 45 -10.60 25.37 -5.02
CA ARG A 45 -10.57 26.66 -5.75
C ARG A 45 -11.68 26.75 -6.78
N THR A 46 -11.96 25.62 -7.44
CA THR A 46 -12.87 25.55 -8.59
C THR A 46 -14.17 24.82 -8.27
N GLY A 47 -14.23 24.11 -7.15
CA GLY A 47 -15.31 23.20 -6.78
C GLY A 47 -15.41 21.95 -7.64
N ARG A 48 -14.50 21.74 -8.61
CA ARG A 48 -14.56 20.62 -9.56
C ARG A 48 -14.16 19.32 -8.89
N PHE A 49 -14.89 18.26 -9.25
CA PHE A 49 -14.60 16.89 -8.83
C PHE A 49 -13.80 16.15 -9.88
N PHE A 50 -12.79 15.41 -9.43
CA PHE A 50 -11.94 14.55 -10.22
C PHE A 50 -12.10 13.12 -9.73
N GLN A 51 -12.34 12.20 -10.66
CA GLN A 51 -12.57 10.80 -10.34
C GLN A 51 -11.53 9.90 -11.00
N ALA A 52 -11.24 8.78 -10.33
CA ALA A 52 -10.57 7.63 -10.94
C ALA A 52 -11.35 6.36 -10.60
N LYS A 53 -11.12 5.30 -11.40
CA LYS A 53 -11.72 3.98 -11.18
C LYS A 53 -10.65 2.89 -11.29
N GLY A 54 -10.75 1.85 -10.45
CA GLY A 54 -9.83 0.72 -10.48
C GLY A 54 -10.24 -0.42 -9.54
N GLU A 55 -9.57 -1.55 -9.67
CA GLU A 55 -9.84 -2.75 -8.87
C GLU A 55 -9.27 -2.64 -7.45
N ASN A 56 -8.28 -1.76 -7.27
CA ASN A 56 -7.63 -1.48 -5.99
C ASN A 56 -7.98 -0.08 -5.50
N GLU A 57 -8.49 0.03 -4.27
CA GLU A 57 -8.89 1.30 -3.66
C GLU A 57 -7.74 2.31 -3.61
N HIS A 58 -6.60 1.89 -3.07
CA HIS A 58 -5.44 2.75 -2.83
C HIS A 58 -4.84 3.30 -4.13
N ASP A 59 -4.72 2.46 -5.14
CA ASP A 59 -4.24 2.90 -6.46
C ASP A 59 -5.25 3.83 -7.13
N THR A 60 -6.54 3.56 -6.95
CA THR A 60 -7.62 4.42 -7.45
C THR A 60 -7.62 5.78 -6.75
N MET A 61 -7.41 5.83 -5.43
CA MET A 61 -7.26 7.07 -4.68
C MET A 61 -6.06 7.88 -5.18
N ARG A 62 -4.90 7.23 -5.37
CA ARG A 62 -3.70 7.89 -5.90
C ARG A 62 -3.90 8.44 -7.31
N ALA A 63 -4.61 7.70 -8.16
CA ALA A 63 -4.94 8.15 -9.50
C ALA A 63 -5.86 9.38 -9.46
N ALA A 64 -6.94 9.35 -8.67
CA ALA A 64 -7.86 10.48 -8.52
C ALA A 64 -7.14 11.73 -7.99
N LYS A 65 -6.30 11.56 -6.95
CA LYS A 65 -5.46 12.63 -6.42
C LYS A 65 -4.57 13.22 -7.50
N ARG A 66 -3.84 12.39 -8.25
CA ARG A 66 -2.93 12.85 -9.30
C ARG A 66 -3.68 13.64 -10.37
N ILE A 67 -4.87 13.22 -10.76
CA ILE A 67 -5.69 13.96 -11.72
C ILE A 67 -6.00 15.36 -11.17
N CYS A 68 -6.49 15.47 -9.94
CA CYS A 68 -6.79 16.75 -9.32
C CYS A 68 -5.56 17.67 -9.27
N LEU A 69 -4.42 17.17 -8.79
CA LEU A 69 -3.20 17.96 -8.63
C LEU A 69 -2.63 18.50 -9.95
N ASN A 70 -2.86 17.78 -11.04
CA ASN A 70 -2.34 18.14 -12.36
C ASN A 70 -3.31 18.96 -13.21
N GLU A 71 -4.54 19.18 -12.75
CA GLU A 71 -5.49 20.04 -13.46
C GLU A 71 -5.07 21.51 -13.33
N PRO A 72 -5.10 22.31 -14.41
CA PRO A 72 -4.86 23.75 -14.33
C PRO A 72 -5.93 24.48 -13.51
N PRO A 73 -5.55 25.37 -12.55
CA PRO A 73 -4.18 25.67 -12.12
C PRO A 73 -3.59 24.52 -11.28
N LYS A 74 -2.39 24.04 -11.60
CA LYS A 74 -1.77 22.91 -10.88
C LYS A 74 -1.60 23.19 -9.39
N ASP A 75 -1.86 22.20 -8.55
CA ASP A 75 -1.75 22.27 -7.09
C ASP A 75 -0.44 21.61 -6.62
N TYR A 76 0.70 22.26 -6.86
CA TYR A 76 2.02 21.71 -6.53
C TYR A 76 2.24 21.54 -5.01
N ASP A 77 1.59 22.37 -4.21
CA ASP A 77 1.71 22.37 -2.75
C ASP A 77 0.68 21.44 -2.08
N HIS A 78 -0.18 20.79 -2.87
CA HIS A 78 -1.24 19.89 -2.41
C HIS A 78 -2.21 20.56 -1.41
N GLN A 79 -2.50 21.84 -1.60
CA GLN A 79 -3.29 22.66 -0.68
C GLN A 79 -4.78 22.71 -1.03
N PHE A 80 -5.14 22.38 -2.26
CA PHE A 80 -6.49 22.62 -2.79
C PHE A 80 -7.20 21.34 -3.21
N CYS A 81 -6.46 20.26 -3.44
CA CYS A 81 -7.03 18.97 -3.78
C CYS A 81 -7.31 18.11 -2.55
N HIS A 82 -8.59 18.04 -2.17
CA HIS A 82 -9.04 17.30 -0.99
C HIS A 82 -9.72 15.99 -1.39
N PHE A 83 -9.49 14.97 -0.58
CA PHE A 83 -10.19 13.70 -0.73
C PHE A 83 -11.65 13.85 -0.31
N MET A 84 -12.56 13.32 -1.12
CA MET A 84 -13.98 13.36 -0.84
C MET A 84 -14.48 12.00 -0.35
N GLU A 85 -14.48 11.02 -1.24
CA GLU A 85 -14.96 9.68 -0.93
C GLU A 85 -14.35 8.64 -1.88
N CYS A 86 -14.40 7.38 -1.47
CA CYS A 86 -14.21 6.26 -2.38
C CYS A 86 -15.33 5.23 -2.20
N ILE A 87 -15.95 4.82 -3.30
CA ILE A 87 -17.11 3.95 -3.32
C ILE A 87 -16.75 2.66 -4.08
N PHE A 88 -16.96 1.50 -3.46
CA PHE A 88 -16.90 0.22 -4.15
C PHE A 88 -18.24 -0.06 -4.83
N LYS A 89 -18.23 -0.31 -6.15
CA LYS A 89 -19.45 -0.58 -6.94
C LYS A 89 -19.33 -1.85 -7.76
#